data_AF-A0A2T5IJ02-F1
#
_entry.id   AF-A0A2T5IJ02-F1
#
_cell.length_a   1.000
_cell.length_b   1.000
_cell.length_c   1.000
_cell.angle_alpha   90.00
_cell.angle_beta   90.00
_cell.angle_gamma   90.00
#
_symmetry.space_group_name_H-M   'P 1'
#
loop_
_entity.id
_entity.type
_entity.pdbx_description
1 polymer ?
#
loop_
_entity_poly.entity_id
_entity_poly.type
_entity_poly.pdbx_seq_one_letter_code
_entity_poly.pdbx_strand_id
1 'polypeptide(L)' 'MEFLREIGMIARALDSISNIEFREHNLTKGQYLYLMRICEYPGII' A
#
# COMPACT_ATOMS: atom_id res chain seq x y z
N MET A 1 8.72 21.59 -5.08
CA MET A 1 8.42 20.55 -6.09
C MET A 1 9.31 19.32 -5.96
N GLU A 2 10.61 19.46 -5.70
CA GLU A 2 11.56 18.35 -5.54
C GLU A 2 11.18 17.36 -4.43
N PHE A 3 10.82 17.87 -3.24
CA PHE A 3 10.35 17.06 -2.11
C PHE A 3 9.14 16.18 -2.43
N LEU A 4 8.14 16.70 -3.15
CA LEU A 4 6.97 15.91 -3.56
C LEU A 4 7.36 14.81 -4.55
N ARG A 5 8.38 15.04 -5.38
CA ARG A 5 8.91 14.02 -6.30
C ARG A 5 9.57 12.88 -5.54
N GLU A 6 10.35 13.19 -4.52
CA GLU A 6 10.99 12.20 -3.64
C GLU A 6 9.97 11.35 -2.89
N ILE A 7 8.95 11.97 -2.30
CA ILE A 7 7.82 11.24 -1.69
C ILE A 7 7.19 10.30 -2.71
N GLY A 8 6.93 10.78 -3.93
CA GLY A 8 6.36 9.95 -4.98
C GLY A 8 7.25 8.79 -5.39
N MET A 9 8.58 8.96 -5.39
CA MET A 9 9.53 7.88 -5.67
C MET A 9 9.48 6.81 -4.57
N ILE A 10 9.52 7.22 -3.30
CA ILE A 10 9.44 6.30 -2.16
C ILE A 10 8.11 5.54 -2.18
N ALA A 11 6.99 6.24 -2.38
CA ALA A 11 5.66 5.63 -2.44
C ALA A 11 5.55 4.56 -3.55
N ARG A 12 6.07 4.83 -4.76
CA ARG A 12 6.06 3.86 -5.86
C ARG A 12 7.00 2.67 -5.63
N ALA A 13 8.14 2.90 -4.98
CA ALA A 13 9.06 1.82 -4.63
C ALA A 13 8.39 0.87 -3.62
N LEU A 14 7.74 1.40 -2.59
CA LEU A 14 7.00 0.61 -1.60
C LEU A 14 5.82 -0.14 -2.23
N ASP A 15 5.07 0.49 -3.14
CA ASP A 15 3.99 -0.19 -3.86
C ASP A 15 4.51 -1.35 -4.72
N SER A 16 5.63 -1.15 -5.43
CA SER A 16 6.26 -2.19 -6.25
C SER A 16 6.72 -3.39 -5.42
N ILE A 17 7.34 -3.14 -4.26
CA ILE A 17 7.74 -4.19 -3.32
C ILE A 17 6.49 -4.94 -2.81
N SER A 18 5.48 -4.20 -2.34
CA SER A 18 4.24 -4.77 -1.80
C SER A 18 3.51 -5.64 -2.83
N ASN A 19 3.54 -5.27 -4.11
CA ASN A 19 2.96 -6.05 -5.20
C ASN A 19 3.64 -7.41 -5.44
N ILE A 20 4.91 -7.55 -5.06
CA ILE A 20 5.65 -8.81 -5.17
C ILE A 20 5.36 -9.66 -3.93
N GLU A 21 5.59 -9.10 -2.74
CA GLU A 21 5.47 -9.82 -1.46
C GLU A 21 4.03 -10.29 -1.20
N PHE A 22 3.03 -9.50 -1.57
CA PHE A 22 1.62 -9.81 -1.26
C PHE A 22 0.86 -10.52 -2.39
N ARG A 23 1.57 -11.00 -3.41
CA ARG A 23 0.96 -11.70 -4.56
C ARG A 23 0.21 -12.96 -4.14
N GLU A 24 0.85 -13.81 -3.36
CA GLU A 24 0.27 -15.09 -2.93
C GLU A 24 -0.89 -14.91 -1.94
N HIS A 25 -0.98 -13.74 -1.31
CA HIS A 25 -2.05 -13.37 -0.40
C HIS A 25 -3.24 -12.68 -1.07
N ASN A 26 -3.21 -12.47 -2.40
CA ASN A 26 -4.21 -11.67 -3.12
C ASN A 26 -4.38 -10.25 -2.56
N LEU A 27 -3.29 -9.63 -2.06
CA LEU A 27 -3.29 -8.31 -1.41
C LEU A 27 -2.46 -7.26 -2.16
N THR A 28 -2.26 -7.46 -3.47
CA THR A 28 -1.55 -6.53 -4.36
C THR A 28 -2.38 -5.29 -4.72
N LYS A 29 -1.83 -4.36 -5.51
CA LYS A 29 -2.49 -3.14 -6.01
C LYS A 29 -3.07 -2.28 -4.88
N GLY A 30 -2.34 -2.20 -3.77
CA GLY A 30 -2.76 -1.45 -2.59
C GLY A 30 -3.90 -2.10 -1.79
N GLN A 31 -4.39 -3.30 -2.12
CA GLN A 31 -5.46 -3.96 -1.37
C GLN A 31 -5.10 -4.18 0.11
N TYR A 32 -3.83 -4.46 0.41
CA TYR A 32 -3.35 -4.58 1.80
C TYR A 32 -3.59 -3.32 2.64
N LEU A 33 -3.58 -2.13 2.04
CA LEU A 33 -3.85 -0.87 2.76
C LEU A 33 -5.30 -0.81 3.23
N TYR A 34 -6.26 -1.29 2.42
CA TYR A 34 -7.66 -1.37 2.80
C TYR A 34 -7.87 -2.36 3.94
N LEU A 35 -7.27 -3.56 3.83
CA LEU A 35 -7.35 -4.57 4.88
C LEU A 35 -6.80 -4.03 6.22
N MET A 36 -5.64 -3.38 6.18
CA MET A 36 -5.05 -2.76 7.37
C MET A 36 -6.00 -1.74 8.01
N ARG A 37 -6.65 -0.87 7.21
CA ARG A 37 -7.61 0.10 7.74
C ARG A 37 -8.85 -0.53 8.36
N ILE A 38 -9.37 -1.62 7.78
CA ILE A 38 -10.50 -2.36 8.35
C ILE A 38 -10.09 -2.98 9.70
N CYS A 39 -8.89 -3.53 9.79
CA CYS A 39 -8.37 -4.10 11.04
C CYS A 39 -8.12 -3.03 12.12
N GLU A 40 -7.62 -1.85 11.73
CA GLU A 40 -7.41 -0.72 12.65
C GLU A 40 -8.73 -0.13 13.15
N TYR A 41 -9.77 -0.12 12.30
CA TYR A 41 -11.07 0.46 12.59
C TYR A 41 -12.21 -0.54 12.29
N PRO A 42 -12.44 -1.53 13.17
CA PRO A 42 -13.52 -2.50 12.97
C PRO A 42 -14.88 -1.81 12.79
N GLY A 43 -15.60 -2.16 11.72
CA GLY A 43 -16.91 -1.57 11.38
C GLY A 43 -16.86 -0.33 10.47
N ILE A 44 -15.70 0.03 9.93
CA ILE A 44 -15.53 1.16 9.00
C ILE A 44 -16.14 0.94 7.60
N ILE A 45 -16.61 -0.28 7.28
CA ILE A 45 -17.29 -0.65 6.01
C ILE A 45 -18.38 -1.69 6.30
#